data_AF-A0A7K3Y6V9-F1
#
_entry.id   AF-A0A7K3Y6V9-F1
#
_cell.length_a   1.000
_cell.length_b   1.000
_cell.length_c   1.000
_cell.angle_alpha   90.00
_cell.angle_beta   90.00
_cell.angle_gamma   90.00
#
_symmetry.space_group_name_H-M   'P 1'
#
loop_
_entity.id
_entity.type
_entity.pdbx_description
1 polymer ?
#
loop_
_entity_poly.entity_id
_entity_poly.type
_entity_poly.pdbx_seq_one_letter_code
_entity_poly.pdbx_strand_id
1 'polypeptide(L)' 'LGNEVYGIFNEGSSPFVAAYTEGRAVVEEVIRCIFPMRRTFAHHCRDRLDITVEVVHLIRI' A
#
# COMPACT_ATOMS: atom_id res chain seq x y z
N LEU A 1 13.59 -13.93 8.34
CA LEU A 1 12.85 -13.34 7.21
C LEU A 1 12.81 -11.84 7.44
N GLY A 2 13.00 -11.06 6.37
CA GLY A 2 13.71 -9.78 6.34
C GLY A 2 13.27 -8.70 7.34
N ASN A 3 14.23 -7.83 7.71
CA ASN A 3 13.97 -6.61 8.47
C ASN A 3 13.21 -5.54 7.64
N GLU A 4 12.82 -5.87 6.40
CA GLU A 4 12.20 -4.94 5.47
C GLU A 4 10.95 -5.56 4.85
N VAL A 5 9.90 -4.76 4.70
CA VAL A 5 8.63 -5.14 4.11
C VAL A 5 8.15 -4.04 3.18
N TYR A 6 7.63 -4.41 2.02
CA TYR A 6 6.89 -3.50 1.14
C TYR A 6 5.40 -3.85 1.18
N GLY A 7 4.56 -2.85 1.42
CA GLY A 7 3.10 -2.99 1.39
C GLY A 7 2.47 -2.03 0.38
N ILE A 8 1.37 -2.45 -0.23
CA ILE A 8 0.58 -1.60 -1.14
C ILE A 8 -0.71 -1.22 -0.41
N PHE A 9 -0.94 0.06 -0.22
CA PHE A 9 -2.10 0.60 0.47
C PHE A 9 -2.82 1.61 -0.41
N ASN A 10 -4.11 1.85 -0.17
CA ASN A 10 -4.82 2.93 -0.87
C ASN A 10 -4.17 4.28 -0.51
N GLU A 11 -4.16 5.21 -1.46
CA GLU A 11 -3.61 6.55 -1.23
C GLU A 11 -4.17 7.20 0.05
N GLY A 12 -3.29 7.83 0.83
CA GLY A 12 -3.63 8.45 2.11
C GLY A 12 -3.61 7.50 3.31
N SER A 13 -3.25 6.23 3.13
CA SER A 13 -3.16 5.26 4.24
C SER A 13 -1.84 5.35 5.01
N SER A 14 -0.78 5.99 4.48
CA SER A 14 0.53 6.08 5.14
C SER A 14 0.50 6.59 6.59
N PRO A 15 -0.32 7.59 7.00
CA PRO A 15 -0.40 7.99 8.41
C PRO A 15 -0.96 6.88 9.31
N PHE A 16 -1.95 6.12 8.81
CA PHE A 16 -2.48 4.96 9.52
C PHE A 16 -1.43 3.86 9.65
N VAL A 17 -0.68 3.58 8.57
CA VAL A 17 0.38 2.56 8.60
C VAL A 17 1.44 2.92 9.64
N ALA A 18 1.91 4.18 9.65
CA ALA A 18 2.89 4.66 10.62
C ALA A 18 2.40 4.53 12.06
N ALA A 19 1.16 4.96 12.35
CA ALA A 19 0.56 4.82 13.68
C ALA A 19 0.35 3.34 14.07
N TYR A 20 -0.10 2.51 13.14
CA TYR A 20 -0.29 1.09 13.38
C TYR A 20 1.03 0.40 13.70
N THR A 21 2.13 0.73 13.03
CA THR A 21 3.43 0.08 13.23
C THR A 21 4.32 0.72 14.29
N GLU A 22 3.80 1.69 15.06
CA GLU A 22 4.55 2.38 16.11
C GLU A 22 5.23 1.39 17.07
N GLY A 23 6.50 1.65 17.38
CA GLY A 23 7.33 0.80 18.25
C GLY A 23 7.73 -0.55 17.65
N ARG A 24 7.34 -0.84 16.39
CA ARG A 24 7.63 -2.13 15.72
C ARG A 24 8.36 -1.96 14.39
N ALA A 25 8.03 -0.92 13.63
CA ALA A 25 8.66 -0.60 12.36
C ALA A 25 8.55 0.91 12.04
N VAL A 26 9.44 1.39 11.18
CA VAL A 26 9.47 2.76 10.65
C VAL A 26 9.15 2.72 9.17
N VAL A 27 8.35 3.68 8.70
CA VAL A 27 8.14 3.93 7.27
C VAL A 27 9.36 4.66 6.72
N GLU A 28 10.15 4.00 5.87
CA GLU A 28 11.33 4.60 5.23
C GLU A 28 10.94 5.38 3.97
N GLU A 29 10.08 4.81 3.14
CA GLU A 29 9.68 5.38 1.85
C GLU A 29 8.19 5.21 1.58
N VAL A 30 7.60 6.18 0.87
CA VAL A 30 6.25 6.11 0.32
C VAL A 30 6.29 6.50 -1.16
N ILE A 31 6.01 5.54 -2.04
CA ILE A 31 5.95 5.75 -3.49
C ILE A 31 4.48 5.79 -3.91
N ARG A 32 4.03 6.90 -4.49
CA ARG A 32 2.67 7.03 -5.04
C ARG A 32 2.63 6.51 -6.47
N CYS A 33 1.66 5.65 -6.76
CA CYS A 33 1.47 5.15 -8.12
C CYS A 33 0.01 4.79 -8.40
N ILE A 34 -0.28 4.52 -9.68
CA ILE A 34 -1.58 4.04 -10.13
C ILE A 34 -1.50 2.53 -10.30
N PHE A 35 -2.40 1.81 -9.66
CA PHE A 35 -2.61 0.39 -9.85
C PHE A 35 -3.77 0.16 -10.84
N PRO A 36 -3.50 -0.25 -12.09
CA PRO A 36 -4.54 -0.54 -13.07
C PRO A 36 -5.13 -1.93 -12.81
N MET A 37 -6.32 -1.97 -12.20
CA MET A 37 -7.03 -3.22 -11.96
C MET A 37 -7.99 -3.52 -13.12
N ARG A 38 -7.82 -4.67 -13.76
CA ARG A 38 -8.79 -5.19 -14.75
C ARG A 38 -9.98 -5.83 -14.03
N ARG A 39 -11.08 -6.03 -14.75
CA ARG A 39 -12.21 -6.84 -14.28
C ARG A 39 -11.75 -8.27 -13.96
N THR A 40 -11.71 -8.61 -12.67
CA THR A 40 -11.31 -9.93 -12.16
C THR A 40 -12.44 -10.67 -11.45
N PHE A 41 -13.36 -9.94 -10.80
CA PHE A 41 -14.46 -10.53 -10.04
C PHE A 41 -15.83 -10.23 -10.66
N ALA A 42 -16.81 -11.09 -10.39
CA ALA A 42 -18.16 -10.99 -10.98
C ALA A 42 -18.86 -9.66 -10.66
N HIS A 43 -18.62 -9.09 -9.47
CA HIS A 43 -19.22 -7.85 -9.00
C HIS A 43 -18.51 -6.58 -9.51
N HIS A 44 -17.41 -6.71 -10.26
CA HIS A 44 -16.78 -5.54 -10.90
C HIS A 44 -17.64 -5.10 -12.10
N CYS A 45 -18.15 -3.87 -12.07
CA CYS A 45 -18.97 -3.31 -13.14
C CYS A 45 -18.17 -2.60 -14.25
N ARG A 46 -16.85 -2.44 -14.07
CA ARG A 46 -15.95 -1.73 -15.00
C ARG A 46 -14.88 -2.69 -15.52
N ASP A 47 -14.53 -2.56 -16.80
CA ASP A 47 -13.49 -3.39 -17.42
C ASP A 47 -12.09 -3.06 -16.92
N ARG A 48 -11.88 -1.80 -16.56
CA ARG A 48 -10.65 -1.28 -15.94
C ARG A 48 -11.00 -0.22 -14.90
N LEU A 49 -10.30 -0.27 -13.77
CA LEU A 49 -10.30 0.76 -12.76
C LEU A 49 -8.85 1.10 -12.41
N ASP A 50 -8.50 2.38 -12.52
CA ASP A 50 -7.22 2.89 -12.07
C ASP A 50 -7.37 3.33 -10.60
N ILE A 51 -6.63 2.69 -9.70
CA ILE A 51 -6.68 2.93 -8.25
C ILE A 51 -5.42 3.67 -7.84
N THR A 52 -5.54 4.79 -7.14
CA THR A 52 -4.38 5.49 -6.56
C THR A 52 -3.93 4.77 -5.29
N VAL A 53 -2.65 4.39 -5.25
CA VAL A 53 -2.06 3.60 -4.17
C VAL A 53 -0.72 4.18 -3.73
N GLU A 54 -0.32 3.82 -2.52
CA GLU A 54 0.98 4.09 -1.91
C GLU A 54 1.69 2.74 -1.69
N VAL A 55 2.87 2.58 -2.29
CA VAL A 55 3.82 1.50 -1.93
C VAL A 55 4.65 2.03 -0.77
N VAL A 56 4.52 1.39 0.38
CA VAL A 56 5.16 1.79 1.63
C VAL A 56 6.26 0.80 1.97
N HIS A 57 7.48 1.29 2.12
CA HIS A 57 8.63 0.53 2.60
C HIS A 57 8.76 0.69 4.11
N LEU A 58 8.75 -0.45 4.81
CA LEU A 58 8.81 -0.54 6.26
C LEU A 58 10.09 -1.24 6.69
N ILE A 59 10.85 -0.62 7.58
CA ILE A 59 12.00 -1.24 8.25
C ILE A 59 11.60 -1.59 9.68
N ARG A 60 11.80 -2.85 10.09
CA ARG A 60 11.61 -3.32 11.45
C ARG A 60 12.66 -2.73 12.40
N ILE A 61 12.22 -2.34 13.59
CA ILE A 61 13.08 -1.89 14.70
C ILE A 61 13.72 -3.10 15.40
#